data_AF-A0A506Q802-F1
#
_entry.id   AF-A0A506Q802-F1
#
_cell.length_a   1.000
_cell.length_b   1.000
_cell.length_c   1.000
_cell.angle_alpha   90.00
_cell.angle_beta   90.00
_cell.angle_gamma   90.00
#
_symmetry.space_group_name_H-M   'P 1'
#
loop_
_entity.id
_entity.type
_entity.pdbx_description
1 polymer ?
#
loop_
_entity_poly.entity_id
_entity_poly.type
_entity_poly.pdbx_seq_one_letter_code
_entity_poly.pdbx_strand_id
1 'polypeptide(L)'
;MIIIIINIQGDTLMLSVSAWLQHQIDEYHFSLRDISVDFYMAQAKLDRADCTIHQLRQFNDACQDMAEICQLNGDDQSYLHTLGKLHHRLVQEIGNPDRDRLFRLQAWQLARLSLTRLCHQLALTGDWHKASELQSEFVRHAGGIF
;
A
#
# COMPACT_ATOMS: atom_id res chain seq x y z
N MET A 1 44.03 -2.86 -30.33
CA MET A 1 42.69 -2.44 -30.77
C MET A 1 41.54 -3.18 -30.10
N ILE A 2 41.63 -4.49 -29.81
CA ILE A 2 40.52 -5.27 -29.23
C ILE A 2 40.11 -4.80 -27.81
N ILE A 3 41.08 -4.44 -26.95
CA ILE A 3 40.82 -3.97 -25.57
C ILE A 3 40.05 -2.64 -25.55
N ILE A 4 40.31 -1.74 -26.49
CA ILE A 4 39.64 -0.43 -26.59
C ILE A 4 38.18 -0.61 -27.02
N ILE A 5 37.89 -1.55 -27.92
CA ILE A 5 36.53 -1.83 -28.39
C ILE A 5 35.67 -2.44 -27.28
N ILE A 6 36.22 -3.34 -26.45
CA ILE A 6 35.51 -3.94 -25.31
C ILE A 6 35.21 -2.87 -24.24
N ASN A 7 36.16 -1.97 -23.96
CA ASN A 7 35.94 -0.90 -22.97
C ASN A 7 34.88 0.11 -23.44
N ILE A 8 34.91 0.50 -24.72
CA ILE A 8 33.90 1.42 -25.29
C ILE A 8 32.51 0.76 -25.34
N GLN A 9 32.41 -0.54 -25.66
CA GLN A 9 31.14 -1.26 -25.60
C GLN A 9 30.61 -1.39 -24.17
N GLY A 10 31.47 -1.66 -23.19
CA GLY A 10 31.12 -1.69 -21.77
C GLY A 10 30.63 -0.34 -21.24
N ASP A 11 31.31 0.75 -21.59
CA ASP A 11 30.93 2.11 -21.20
C ASP A 11 29.60 2.55 -21.85
N THR A 12 29.38 2.19 -23.12
CA THR A 12 28.13 2.51 -23.83
C THR A 12 26.94 1.70 -23.29
N LEU A 13 27.15 0.42 -22.97
CA LEU A 13 26.14 -0.42 -22.30
C LEU A 13 25.81 0.10 -20.91
N MET A 14 26.81 0.46 -20.11
CA MET A 14 26.63 1.08 -18.80
C MET A 14 25.80 2.37 -18.89
N LEU A 15 26.14 3.26 -19.82
CA LEU A 15 25.34 4.49 -20.08
C LEU A 15 23.90 4.17 -20.47
N SER A 16 23.67 3.14 -21.29
CA SER A 16 22.32 2.72 -21.71
C SER A 16 21.49 2.11 -20.57
N VAL A 17 22.12 1.31 -19.70
CA VAL A 17 21.47 0.69 -18.53
C VAL A 17 21.19 1.75 -17.48
N SER A 18 22.12 2.67 -17.22
CA SER A 18 21.88 3.79 -16.31
C SER A 18 20.76 4.72 -16.79
N ALA A 19 20.71 5.03 -18.10
CA ALA A 19 19.62 5.82 -18.66
C ALA A 19 18.27 5.08 -18.58
N TRP A 20 18.25 3.77 -18.83
CA TRP A 20 17.05 2.95 -18.67
C TRP A 20 16.58 2.90 -17.21
N LEU A 21 17.49 2.71 -16.24
CA LEU A 21 17.16 2.72 -14.82
C LEU A 21 16.59 4.07 -14.38
N GLN A 22 17.19 5.18 -14.82
CA GLN A 22 16.68 6.51 -14.51
C GLN A 22 15.27 6.71 -15.07
N HIS A 23 15.02 6.26 -16.30
CA HIS A 23 13.68 6.30 -16.88
C HIS A 23 12.66 5.49 -16.07
N GLN A 24 13.02 4.27 -15.63
CA GLN A 24 12.13 3.46 -14.79
C GLN A 24 11.83 4.15 -13.44
N ILE A 25 12.84 4.79 -12.82
CA ILE A 25 12.66 5.57 -11.59
C ILE A 25 11.73 6.76 -11.83
N ASP A 26 11.89 7.46 -12.95
CA ASP A 26 11.06 8.60 -13.30
C ASP A 26 9.59 8.17 -13.56
N GLU A 27 9.38 7.05 -14.25
CA GLU A 27 8.04 6.44 -14.46
C GLU A 27 7.39 6.03 -13.14
N TYR A 28 8.16 5.45 -12.21
CA TYR A 28 7.69 5.11 -10.88
C TYR A 28 7.23 6.36 -10.10
N HIS A 29 8.05 7.42 -10.09
CA HIS A 29 7.69 8.68 -9.42
C HIS A 29 6.48 9.36 -10.04
N PHE A 30 6.35 9.30 -11.37
CA PHE A 30 5.16 9.80 -12.06
C PHE A 30 3.90 9.04 -11.64
N SER A 31 3.98 7.70 -11.63
CA SER A 31 2.87 6.82 -11.24
C SER A 31 2.44 7.06 -9.78
N LEU A 32 3.41 7.20 -8.87
CA LEU A 32 3.14 7.54 -7.47
C LEU A 32 2.44 8.89 -7.32
N ARG A 33 2.86 9.89 -8.09
CA ARG A 33 2.25 11.22 -8.04
C ARG A 33 0.81 11.19 -8.53
N ASP A 34 0.55 10.44 -9.60
CA ASP A 34 -0.79 10.31 -10.18
C ASP A 34 -1.75 9.65 -9.18
N ILE A 35 -1.39 8.47 -8.66
CA ILE A 35 -2.22 7.74 -7.69
C ILE A 35 -2.36 8.47 -6.35
N SER A 36 -1.40 9.32 -5.97
CA SER A 36 -1.49 10.11 -4.74
C SER A 36 -2.70 11.05 -4.75
N VAL A 37 -3.09 11.56 -5.91
CA VAL A 37 -4.30 12.41 -6.03
C VAL A 37 -5.54 11.61 -5.67
N ASP A 38 -5.69 10.43 -6.27
CA ASP A 38 -6.82 9.53 -5.99
C ASP A 38 -6.87 9.10 -4.52
N PHE A 39 -5.70 8.78 -3.95
CA PHE A 39 -5.55 8.48 -2.53
C PHE A 39 -6.10 9.62 -1.64
N TYR A 40 -5.63 10.85 -1.83
CA TYR A 40 -6.06 11.98 -1.01
C TYR A 40 -7.53 12.35 -1.23
N MET A 41 -8.03 12.24 -2.46
CA MET A 41 -9.45 12.45 -2.77
C MET A 41 -10.34 11.40 -2.11
N ALA A 42 -9.94 10.13 -2.12
CA ALA A 42 -10.68 9.06 -1.47
C ALA A 42 -10.63 9.19 0.07
N GLN A 43 -9.47 9.55 0.63
CA GLN A 43 -9.32 9.82 2.06
C GLN A 43 -10.25 10.95 2.51
N ALA A 44 -10.25 12.08 1.80
CA ALA A 44 -11.10 13.23 2.12
C ALA A 44 -12.61 12.91 2.04
N LYS A 45 -13.02 11.94 1.20
CA LYS A 45 -14.40 11.45 1.16
C LYS A 45 -14.71 10.56 2.36
N LEU A 46 -13.78 9.68 2.75
CA LEU A 46 -13.94 8.77 3.90
C LEU A 46 -14.07 9.54 5.22
N ASP A 47 -13.34 10.65 5.36
CA ASP A 47 -13.34 11.49 6.57
C ASP A 47 -14.68 12.21 6.83
N ARG A 48 -15.62 12.17 5.88
CA ARG A 48 -16.95 12.76 6.06
C ARG A 48 -17.84 11.88 6.93
N ALA A 49 -18.66 12.52 7.76
CA ALA A 49 -19.63 11.83 8.62
C ALA A 49 -20.69 11.06 7.80
N ASP A 50 -21.06 11.57 6.63
CA ASP A 50 -22.03 10.96 5.70
C ASP A 50 -21.39 10.02 4.67
N CYS A 51 -20.14 9.60 4.88
CA CYS A 51 -19.48 8.75 3.91
C CYS A 51 -20.20 7.40 3.74
N THR A 52 -20.20 6.92 2.50
CA THR A 52 -20.90 5.72 2.07
C THR A 52 -19.95 4.51 2.04
N ILE A 53 -20.53 3.31 2.10
CA ILE A 53 -19.79 2.05 1.89
C ILE A 53 -19.02 2.06 0.55
N HIS A 54 -19.57 2.71 -0.48
CA HIS A 54 -18.89 2.87 -1.76
C HIS A 54 -17.60 3.70 -1.61
N GLN A 55 -17.64 4.81 -0.86
CA GLN A 55 -16.46 5.65 -0.63
C GLN A 55 -15.41 4.93 0.25
N LEU A 56 -15.83 4.09 1.20
CA LEU A 56 -14.93 3.20 1.93
C LEU A 56 -14.19 2.24 0.98
N ARG A 57 -14.90 1.65 0.01
CA ARG A 57 -14.31 0.77 -1.00
C ARG A 57 -13.36 1.53 -1.92
N GLN A 58 -13.74 2.72 -2.39
CA GLN A 58 -12.85 3.57 -3.19
C GLN A 58 -11.55 3.91 -2.45
N PHE A 59 -11.62 4.19 -1.15
CA PHE A 59 -10.42 4.41 -0.34
C PHE A 59 -9.56 3.15 -0.24
N ASN A 60 -10.17 1.98 -0.04
CA ASN A 60 -9.45 0.72 -0.08
C ASN A 60 -8.75 0.53 -1.42
N ASP A 61 -9.47 0.69 -2.53
CA ASP A 61 -8.97 0.43 -3.87
C ASP A 61 -7.78 1.35 -4.19
N ALA A 62 -7.89 2.65 -3.92
CA ALA A 62 -6.78 3.59 -4.09
C ALA A 62 -5.54 3.22 -3.24
N CYS A 63 -5.72 2.72 -2.02
CA CYS A 63 -4.61 2.21 -1.22
C CYS A 63 -4.01 0.92 -1.79
N GLN A 64 -4.82 0.01 -2.33
CA GLN A 64 -4.34 -1.22 -2.94
C GLN A 64 -3.55 -0.93 -4.22
N ASP A 65 -4.05 -0.02 -5.06
CA ASP A 65 -3.38 0.40 -6.30
C ASP A 65 -2.03 1.06 -5.99
N MET A 66 -1.99 1.95 -4.99
CA MET A 66 -0.74 2.56 -4.55
C MET A 66 0.24 1.53 -3.97
N ALA A 67 -0.24 0.55 -3.19
CA ALA A 67 0.60 -0.52 -2.69
C ALA A 67 1.14 -1.39 -3.84
N GLU A 68 0.32 -1.74 -4.83
CA GLU A 68 0.73 -2.52 -5.99
C GLU A 68 1.82 -1.80 -6.79
N ILE A 69 1.69 -0.49 -7.02
CA ILE A 69 2.74 0.32 -7.67
C ILE A 69 4.05 0.24 -6.89
N CYS A 70 4.03 0.38 -5.57
CA CYS A 70 5.23 0.24 -4.74
C CYS A 70 5.85 -1.17 -4.85
N GLN A 71 5.02 -2.21 -4.78
CA GLN A 71 5.46 -3.61 -4.82
C GLN A 71 6.09 -3.98 -6.18
N LEU A 72 5.47 -3.56 -7.29
CA LEU A 72 5.98 -3.81 -8.64
C LEU A 72 7.36 -3.16 -8.87
N ASN A 73 7.65 -2.07 -8.17
CA ASN A 73 8.92 -1.34 -8.25
C ASN A 73 9.93 -1.74 -7.16
N GLY A 74 9.61 -2.75 -6.33
CA GLY A 74 10.48 -3.23 -5.26
C GLY A 74 10.61 -2.26 -4.07
N ASP A 75 9.70 -1.29 -3.93
CA ASP A 75 9.65 -0.36 -2.79
C ASP A 75 8.81 -0.96 -1.64
N ASP A 76 9.41 -1.94 -0.96
CA ASP A 76 8.77 -2.65 0.16
C ASP A 76 8.41 -1.71 1.32
N GLN A 77 9.17 -0.63 1.53
CA GLN A 77 8.90 0.33 2.61
C GLN A 77 7.64 1.13 2.32
N SER A 78 7.50 1.68 1.12
CA SER A 78 6.29 2.42 0.72
C SER A 78 5.07 1.50 0.60
N TYR A 79 5.27 0.24 0.19
CA TYR A 79 4.23 -0.79 0.22
C TYR A 79 3.69 -1.02 1.65
N LEU A 80 4.59 -1.31 2.60
CA LEU A 80 4.23 -1.54 4.00
C LEU A 80 3.58 -0.31 4.63
N HIS A 81 4.10 0.89 4.33
CA HIS A 81 3.53 2.15 4.82
C HIS A 81 2.09 2.34 4.34
N THR A 82 1.84 2.15 3.03
CA THR A 82 0.52 2.33 2.41
C THR A 82 -0.50 1.33 2.97
N LEU A 83 -0.15 0.04 3.00
CA LEU A 83 -1.03 -0.99 3.56
C LEU A 83 -1.24 -0.83 5.07
N GLY A 84 -0.22 -0.41 5.80
CA GLY A 84 -0.31 -0.13 7.24
C GLY A 84 -1.31 1.00 7.51
N LYS A 85 -1.23 2.09 6.73
CA LYS A 85 -2.17 3.22 6.81
C LYS A 85 -3.60 2.79 6.48
N LEU A 86 -3.78 1.99 5.41
CA LEU A 86 -5.07 1.41 5.06
C LEU A 86 -5.63 0.56 6.21
N HIS A 87 -4.85 -0.40 6.70
CA HIS A 87 -5.28 -1.31 7.77
C HIS A 87 -5.69 -0.55 9.03
N HIS A 88 -4.86 0.38 9.47
CA HIS A 88 -5.15 1.19 10.65
C HIS A 88 -6.44 2.00 10.47
N ARG A 89 -6.65 2.64 9.31
CA ARG A 89 -7.87 3.41 9.04
C ARG A 89 -9.12 2.52 9.05
N LEU A 90 -9.04 1.31 8.48
CA LEU A 90 -10.16 0.36 8.49
C LEU A 90 -10.48 -0.13 9.91
N VAL A 91 -9.46 -0.36 10.75
CA VAL A 91 -9.64 -0.73 12.16
C VAL A 91 -10.32 0.40 12.96
N GLN A 92 -10.01 1.66 12.66
CA GLN A 92 -10.72 2.79 13.26
C GLN A 92 -12.21 2.78 12.88
N GLU A 93 -12.54 2.55 11.60
CA GLU A 93 -13.93 2.51 11.15
C GLU A 93 -14.71 1.32 11.72
N ILE A 94 -14.05 0.19 12.00
CA ILE A 94 -14.65 -0.94 12.75
C ILE A 94 -15.12 -0.51 14.14
N GLY A 95 -14.31 0.32 14.82
CA GLY A 95 -14.61 0.82 16.16
C GLY A 95 -15.53 2.05 16.21
N ASN A 96 -15.88 2.62 15.06
CA ASN A 96 -16.56 3.92 15.00
C ASN A 96 -18.08 3.79 15.28
N PRO A 97 -18.58 4.27 16.43
CA PRO A 97 -19.99 4.12 16.79
C PRO A 97 -20.94 4.95 15.91
N ASP A 98 -20.43 5.97 15.23
CA ASP A 98 -21.22 6.82 14.33
C ASP A 98 -21.51 6.14 13.00
N ARG A 99 -20.82 5.02 12.71
CA ARG A 99 -21.04 4.22 11.50
C ARG A 99 -22.09 3.14 11.72
N ASP A 100 -22.93 2.96 10.72
CA ASP A 100 -23.90 1.88 10.71
C ASP A 100 -23.22 0.49 10.70
N ARG A 101 -23.98 -0.53 11.09
CA ARG A 101 -23.46 -1.90 11.22
C ARG A 101 -22.93 -2.48 9.91
N LEU A 102 -23.56 -2.18 8.76
CA LEU A 102 -23.12 -2.70 7.47
C LEU A 102 -21.80 -2.06 7.04
N PHE A 103 -21.64 -0.76 7.29
CA PHE A 103 -20.40 -0.04 7.05
C PHE A 103 -19.26 -0.64 7.87
N ARG A 104 -19.46 -0.84 9.17
CA ARG A 104 -18.45 -1.46 10.05
C ARG A 104 -18.11 -2.89 9.65
N LEU A 105 -19.10 -3.67 9.20
CA LEU A 105 -18.87 -5.02 8.69
C LEU A 105 -18.02 -5.01 7.41
N GLN A 106 -18.28 -4.06 6.50
CA GLN A 106 -17.45 -3.89 5.30
C GLN A 106 -16.01 -3.50 5.69
N ALA A 107 -15.84 -2.55 6.61
CA ALA A 107 -14.53 -2.14 7.09
C ALA A 107 -13.75 -3.33 7.70
N TRP A 108 -14.44 -4.20 8.45
CA TRP A 108 -13.85 -5.42 8.99
C TRP A 108 -13.38 -6.41 7.93
N GLN A 109 -14.20 -6.65 6.90
CA GLN A 109 -13.81 -7.54 5.80
C GLN A 109 -12.56 -7.03 5.08
N LEU A 110 -12.53 -5.72 4.79
CA LEU A 110 -11.38 -5.08 4.15
C LEU A 110 -10.14 -5.10 5.05
N ALA A 111 -10.30 -4.82 6.34
CA ALA A 111 -9.19 -4.83 7.31
C ALA A 111 -8.56 -6.21 7.45
N ARG A 112 -9.38 -7.27 7.38
CA ARG A 112 -8.90 -8.65 7.40
C ARG A 112 -8.02 -8.95 6.19
N LEU A 113 -8.41 -8.47 5.00
CA LEU A 113 -7.65 -8.66 3.76
C LEU A 113 -6.33 -7.87 3.81
N SER A 114 -6.34 -6.61 4.25
CA SER A 114 -5.12 -5.82 4.38
C SER A 114 -4.16 -6.41 5.42
N LEU A 115 -4.69 -6.95 6.53
CA LEU A 115 -3.90 -7.66 7.54
C LEU A 115 -3.19 -8.88 6.96
N THR A 116 -3.89 -9.70 6.17
CA THR A 116 -3.27 -10.87 5.53
C THR A 116 -2.09 -10.47 4.64
N ARG A 117 -2.25 -9.40 3.83
CA ARG A 117 -1.16 -8.88 2.98
C ARG A 117 0.02 -8.34 3.80
N LEU A 118 -0.26 -7.58 4.88
CA LEU A 118 0.77 -7.07 5.78
C LEU A 118 1.55 -8.20 6.47
N CYS A 119 0.85 -9.17 7.05
CA CYS A 119 1.48 -10.31 7.70
C CYS A 119 2.34 -11.13 6.73
N HIS A 120 1.88 -11.31 5.49
CA HIS A 120 2.66 -12.00 4.46
C HIS A 120 3.96 -11.26 4.15
N GLN A 121 3.92 -9.94 3.95
CA GLN A 121 5.11 -9.16 3.67
C GLN A 121 6.08 -9.13 4.86
N LEU A 122 5.56 -8.92 6.08
CA LEU A 122 6.39 -8.93 7.29
C LEU A 122 7.03 -10.30 7.54
N ALA A 123 6.37 -11.39 7.16
CA ALA A 123 6.95 -12.73 7.21
C ALA A 123 8.15 -12.86 6.25
N LEU A 124 8.06 -12.30 5.04
CA LEU A 124 9.15 -12.31 4.06
C LEU A 124 10.36 -11.48 4.54
N THR A 125 10.13 -10.39 5.26
CA THR A 125 11.21 -9.54 5.82
C THR A 125 11.74 -10.04 7.17
N GLY A 126 11.14 -11.08 7.76
CA GLY A 126 11.51 -11.62 9.07
C GLY A 126 10.97 -10.84 10.28
N ASP A 127 10.07 -9.89 10.06
CA ASP A 127 9.43 -9.03 11.08
C ASP A 127 8.24 -9.71 11.79
N TRP A 128 8.42 -10.93 12.29
CA TRP A 128 7.35 -11.75 12.89
C TRP A 128 6.67 -11.11 14.11
N HIS A 129 7.42 -10.32 14.88
CA HIS A 129 6.88 -9.61 16.05
C HIS A 129 5.82 -8.59 15.63
N LYS A 130 6.11 -7.75 14.64
CA LYS A 130 5.17 -6.74 14.11
C LYS A 130 3.92 -7.39 13.54
N ALA A 131 4.07 -8.52 12.84
CA ALA A 131 2.93 -9.27 12.32
C ALA A 131 2.00 -9.77 13.44
N SER A 132 2.58 -10.22 14.55
CA SER A 132 1.84 -10.73 15.72
C SER A 132 1.12 -9.60 16.47
N GLU A 133 1.74 -8.42 16.58
CA GLU A 133 1.13 -7.21 17.14
C GLU A 133 -0.08 -6.77 16.33
N LEU A 134 0.04 -6.68 15.00
CA LEU A 134 -1.06 -6.31 14.11
C LEU A 134 -2.24 -7.28 14.22
N GLN A 135 -1.97 -8.59 14.29
CA GLN A 135 -3.01 -9.61 14.47
C GLN A 135 -3.74 -9.44 15.81
N SER A 136 -2.99 -9.23 16.89
CA SER A 136 -3.54 -9.05 18.23
C SER A 136 -4.39 -7.78 18.33
N GLU A 137 -3.92 -6.69 17.72
CA GLU A 137 -4.67 -5.43 17.63
C GLU A 137 -5.98 -5.61 16.86
N PHE A 138 -5.94 -6.27 15.71
CA PHE A 138 -7.13 -6.52 14.91
C PHE A 138 -8.19 -7.33 15.66
N VAL A 139 -7.79 -8.42 16.34
CA VAL A 139 -8.70 -9.27 17.12
C VAL A 139 -9.41 -8.47 18.22
N ARG A 140 -8.68 -7.62 18.92
CA ARG A 140 -9.23 -6.76 19.98
C ARG A 140 -10.31 -5.81 19.47
N HIS A 141 -10.15 -5.24 18.28
CA HIS A 141 -11.16 -4.36 17.68
C HIS A 141 -12.31 -5.13 17.03
N ALA A 142 -12.03 -6.28 16.40
CA ALA A 142 -13.03 -7.13 15.79
C ALA A 142 -14.02 -7.73 16.81
N GLY A 143 -13.58 -7.92 18.06
CA GLY A 143 -14.44 -8.41 19.15
C GLY A 143 -15.64 -7.51 19.47
N GLY A 144 -15.64 -6.24 19.06
CA GLY A 144 -16.76 -5.31 19.28
C GLY A 144 -17.82 -5.26 18.16
N ILE A 145 -17.67 -6.06 17.10
CA ILE A 145 -18.66 -6.15 16.01
C ILE A 145 -19.73 -7.21 16.28
N PHE A 146 -19.39 -8.25 17.06
CA PHE A 146 -20.26 -9.39 17.41
C PHE A 146 -20.76 -9.28 18.85
#